data_AF-A0A9D4JHB7-F1
#
_entry.id   AF-A0A9D4JHB7-F1
#
_cell.length_a   1.000
_cell.length_b   1.000
_cell.length_c   1.000
_cell.angle_alpha   90.00
_cell.angle_beta   90.00
_cell.angle_gamma   90.00
#
_symmetry.space_group_name_H-M   'P 1'
#
loop_
_entity.id
_entity.type
_entity.pdbx_description
1 polymer ?
#
loop_
_entity_poly.entity_id
_entity_poly.type
_entity_poly.pdbx_seq_one_letter_code
_entity_poly.pdbx_strand_id
1 'polypeptide(L)' 'MCQRTADEVKKKWIDTKSSAKKKAQSMKKELGRTGGGPYPGGLTNLEEKVVTVIPKCSIDGIVNAIDIFAGKYAIYYT' A
#
# COMPACT_ATOMS: atom_id res chain seq x y z
N MET A 1 3.50 -33.39 7.25
CA MET A 1 4.14 -32.05 7.21
C MET A 1 3.62 -31.32 5.98
N CYS A 2 2.93 -30.19 6.13
CA CYS A 2 2.51 -29.38 4.99
C CYS A 2 3.74 -28.63 4.47
N GLN A 3 4.41 -29.18 3.45
CA GLN A 3 5.53 -28.52 2.79
C GLN A 3 4.98 -27.45 1.86
N ARG A 4 5.18 -26.18 2.22
CA ARG A 4 4.94 -25.06 1.32
C ARG A 4 6.14 -24.92 0.41
N THR A 5 5.87 -24.82 -0.88
CA THR A 5 6.89 -24.52 -1.89
C THR A 5 7.32 -23.06 -1.77
N ALA A 6 8.52 -22.74 -2.27
CA ALA A 6 9.03 -21.37 -2.29
C ALA A 6 8.08 -20.42 -3.05
N ASP A 7 7.41 -20.91 -4.09
CA ASP A 7 6.51 -20.09 -4.91
C ASP A 7 5.19 -19.79 -4.21
N GLU A 8 4.66 -20.73 -3.41
CA GLU A 8 3.51 -20.44 -2.54
C GLU A 8 3.84 -19.38 -1.49
N VAL A 9 5.07 -19.42 -0.94
CA VAL A 9 5.53 -18.40 0.03
C VAL A 9 5.67 -17.04 -0.64
N LYS A 10 6.26 -16.97 -1.84
CA LYS A 10 6.35 -15.72 -2.63
C LYS A 10 4.98 -15.16 -2.95
N LYS A 11 4.05 -16.01 -3.39
CA LYS A 11 2.67 -15.60 -3.69
C LYS A 11 1.98 -15.05 -2.45
N LYS A 12 2.11 -15.76 -1.31
CA LYS A 12 1.53 -15.31 -0.05
C LYS A 12 2.12 -13.97 0.41
N TRP A 13 3.42 -13.75 0.21
CA TRP A 13 4.05 -12.47 0.48
C TRP A 13 3.47 -11.36 -0.40
N ILE A 14 3.36 -11.58 -1.70
CA ILE A 14 2.79 -10.60 -2.65
C ILE A 14 1.35 -10.23 -2.25
N ASP A 15 0.53 -11.23 -1.89
CA ASP A 15 -0.85 -11.02 -1.47
C ASP A 15 -0.93 -10.20 -0.18
N THR A 16 -0.13 -10.59 0.82
CA THR A 16 -0.07 -9.90 2.13
C THR A 16 0.40 -8.46 1.96
N LYS A 17 1.46 -8.26 1.19
CA LYS A 17 2.02 -6.94 0.83
C LYS A 17 0.96 -6.05 0.17
N SER A 18 0.23 -6.59 -0.80
CA SER A 18 -0.78 -5.86 -1.54
C SER A 18 -1.98 -5.48 -0.67
N SER A 19 -2.42 -6.39 0.19
CA SER A 19 -3.52 -6.14 1.15
C SER A 19 -3.16 -5.03 2.13
N ALA A 20 -1.99 -5.13 2.78
CA ALA A 20 -1.53 -4.15 3.76
C ALA A 20 -1.35 -2.76 3.12
N LYS A 21 -0.77 -2.69 1.92
CA LYS A 21 -0.63 -1.44 1.15
C LYS A 21 -2.00 -0.79 0.87
N LYS A 22 -2.97 -1.56 0.35
CA LYS A 22 -4.31 -1.03 0.05
C LYS A 22 -4.98 -0.45 1.29
N LYS A 23 -4.88 -1.15 2.42
CA LYS A 23 -5.45 -0.69 3.69
C LYS A 23 -4.78 0.59 4.18
N ALA A 24 -3.44 0.66 4.16
CA ALA A 24 -2.70 1.85 4.53
C ALA A 24 -3.05 3.07 3.64
N GLN A 25 -3.20 2.87 2.33
CA GLN A 25 -3.62 3.93 1.41
C GLN A 25 -5.05 4.41 1.68
N SER A 26 -6.00 3.48 1.90
CA SER A 26 -7.37 3.83 2.27
C SER A 26 -7.43 4.61 3.58
N MET A 27 -6.63 4.21 4.58
CA MET A 27 -6.50 4.93 5.85
C MET A 27 -6.01 6.36 5.64
N LYS A 28 -4.93 6.54 4.85
CA LYS A 28 -4.38 7.87 4.54
C LYS A 28 -5.40 8.76 3.83
N LYS A 29 -6.13 8.20 2.86
CA LYS A 29 -7.17 8.91 2.12
C LYS A 29 -8.31 9.36 3.03
N GLU A 30 -8.77 8.49 3.92
CA GLU A 30 -9.85 8.81 4.86
C GLU A 30 -9.40 9.82 5.91
N LEU A 31 -8.18 9.70 6.45
CA LEU A 31 -7.59 10.69 7.37
C LEU A 31 -7.50 12.07 6.71
N GLY A 32 -7.09 12.13 5.44
CA GLY A 32 -7.08 13.39 4.67
C GLY A 32 -8.48 13.95 4.42
N ARG A 33 -9.49 13.08 4.25
CA ARG A 33 -10.89 13.47 4.01
C ARG A 33 -11.59 13.97 5.26
N THR A 34 -11.31 13.39 6.42
CA THR A 34 -11.98 13.74 7.71
C THR A 34 -11.28 14.87 8.46
N GLY A 35 -10.22 15.47 7.90
CA GLY A 35 -9.43 16.50 8.59
C GLY A 35 -8.66 15.95 9.79
N GLY A 36 -8.30 14.66 9.79
CA GLY A 36 -7.53 14.02 10.86
C GLY A 36 -8.35 13.26 11.92
N GLY A 37 -9.64 13.05 11.71
CA GLY A 37 -10.46 12.20 12.58
C GLY A 37 -9.99 10.74 12.55
N PRO A 38 -10.05 9.99 13.68
CA PRO A 38 -9.48 8.65 13.78
C PRO A 38 -10.11 7.69 12.77
N TYR A 39 -9.25 6.96 12.04
CA TYR A 39 -9.71 5.94 11.09
C TYR A 39 -10.31 4.73 11.84
N PRO A 40 -11.56 4.33 11.55
CA PRO A 40 -12.16 3.16 12.19
C PRO A 40 -11.54 1.88 11.60
N GLY A 41 -10.65 1.25 12.38
CA GLY A 41 -10.13 -0.09 12.08
C GLY A 41 -8.71 -0.13 11.51
N GLY A 42 -7.75 0.47 12.23
CA GLY A 42 -6.34 0.57 11.84
C GLY A 42 -5.65 -0.71 11.35
N LEU A 43 -4.38 -0.59 10.98
CA LEU A 43 -3.57 -1.73 10.55
C LEU A 43 -3.43 -2.73 11.70
N THR A 44 -3.52 -4.02 11.39
CA THR A 44 -3.13 -5.07 12.34
C THR A 44 -1.61 -5.03 12.57
N ASN A 45 -1.13 -5.60 13.67
CA ASN A 45 0.32 -5.67 13.97
C ASN A 45 1.15 -6.27 12.82
N LEU A 46 0.58 -7.22 12.07
CA LEU A 46 1.26 -7.80 10.91
C LEU A 46 1.28 -6.82 9.74
N GLU A 47 0.15 -6.17 9.44
CA GLU A 47 0.06 -5.19 8.35
C GLU A 47 0.96 -3.97 8.61
N GLU A 48 1.08 -3.52 9.85
CA GLU A 48 1.97 -2.41 10.25
C GLU A 48 3.45 -2.77 10.04
N LYS A 49 3.84 -3.99 10.42
CA LYS A 49 5.20 -4.51 10.13
C LYS A 49 5.45 -4.61 8.64
N VAL A 50 4.48 -5.12 7.89
CA VAL A 50 4.57 -5.23 6.43
C VAL A 50 4.72 -3.85 5.79
N VAL A 51 3.92 -2.87 6.21
CA VAL A 51 3.99 -1.47 5.76
C VAL A 51 5.37 -0.85 6.07
N THR A 52 5.96 -1.19 7.21
CA THR A 52 7.30 -0.70 7.60
C THR A 52 8.42 -1.30 6.76
N VAL A 53 8.25 -2.55 6.31
CA VAL A 53 9.23 -3.25 5.46
C VAL A 53 9.20 -2.77 4.00
N ILE A 54 8.04 -2.34 3.51
CA ILE A 54 7.88 -1.87 2.12
C ILE A 54 8.41 -0.43 2.01
N PRO A 55 9.04 -0.03 0.89
CA PRO A 55 9.41 1.36 0.66
C PRO A 55 8.21 2.31 0.76
N LYS A 56 8.35 3.43 1.48
CA LYS A 56 7.28 4.42 1.63
C LYS A 56 6.75 4.95 0.29
N CYS A 57 7.64 5.12 -0.70
CA CYS A 57 7.25 5.52 -2.06
C CYS A 57 6.25 4.53 -2.72
N SER A 58 6.29 3.26 -2.34
CA SER A 58 5.32 2.27 -2.83
C SER A 58 3.93 2.47 -2.22
N ILE A 59 3.82 3.15 -1.07
CA ILE A 59 2.55 3.40 -0.38
C ILE A 59 2.04 4.80 -0.72
N ASP A 60 2.89 5.81 -0.60
CA ASP A 60 2.53 7.21 -0.78
C ASP A 60 2.46 7.63 -2.25
N GLY A 61 3.06 6.84 -3.15
CA GLY A 61 3.32 7.25 -4.52
C GLY A 61 4.61 8.05 -4.63
N ILE A 62 5.00 8.35 -5.87
CA ILE A 62 6.13 9.22 -6.17
C ILE A 62 5.57 10.61 -6.44
N VAL A 63 5.92 11.57 -5.59
CA VAL A 63 5.52 12.97 -5.75
C VAL A 63 6.16 13.52 -7.04
N ASN A 64 5.38 14.21 -7.87
CA ASN A 64 5.77 14.71 -9.19
C ASN A 64 6.10 13.63 -10.24
N ALA A 65 5.61 12.40 -10.07
CA ALA A 65 5.70 11.41 -11.13
C ALA A 65 4.81 11.82 -12.33
N ILE A 66 5.37 11.66 -13.52
CA ILE A 66 4.64 11.80 -14.79
C ILE A 66 4.35 10.38 -15.27
N ASP A 67 3.09 9.97 -15.19
CA ASP A 67 2.65 8.73 -15.82
C ASP A 67 2.41 8.99 -17.31
N ILE A 68 3.20 8.34 -18.15
CA ILE A 68 3.06 8.38 -19.61
C ILE A 68 2.32 7.11 -20.02
N PHE A 69 1.00 7.20 -20.23
CA PHE A 69 0.21 6.08 -20.75
C PHE A 69 -0.44 6.48 -22.06
N ALA A 70 0.01 5.88 -23.17
CA ALA A 70 -0.57 6.04 -24.52
C ALA A 70 -0.83 7.51 -24.93
N GLY A 71 0.15 8.40 -24.71
CA GLY A 71 0.07 9.81 -25.13
C GLY A 71 -0.75 10.73 -24.22
N LYS A 72 -1.25 10.23 -23.08
CA LYS A 72 -1.87 11.04 -22.03
C LYS A 72 -0.92 11.19 -20.85
N TYR A 73 -0.72 12.41 -20.38
CA TYR A 73 0.04 12.73 -19.18
C TYR A 73 -0.93 12.93 -18.01
N ALA A 74 -0.73 12.17 -16.94
CA ALA A 74 -1.34 12.45 -15.65
C ALA A 74 -0.24 13.00 -14.73
N ILE A 75 -0.39 14.26 -14.31
CA ILE A 75 0.50 14.90 -13.33
C ILE A 75 -0.18 14.79 -11.98
N TYR A 76 0.46 14.09 -11.06
CA TYR A 76 -0.02 13.95 -9.68
C TYR A 76 0.59 15.06 -8.82
N TYR A 77 -0.22 16.08 -8.50
CA TYR A 77 0.11 17.06 -7.47
C TYR A 77 -0.33 16.56 -6.08
N THR A 78 0.47 16.86 -5.06
CA THR A 78 0.19 16.51 -3.65
C THR A 78 -1.04 17.23 -3.12
#